data_AF-A0A2P6S7P4-F1
#
_entry.id   AF-A0A2P6S7P4-F1
#
_cell.length_a   1.000
_cell.length_b   1.000
_cell.length_c   1.000
_cell.angle_alpha   90.00
_cell.angle_beta   90.00
_cell.angle_gamma   90.00
#
_symmetry.space_group_name_H-M   'P 1'
#
loop_
_entity.id
_entity.type
_entity.pdbx_description
1 polymer ?
#
loop_
_entity_poly.entity_id
_entity_poly.type
_entity_poly.pdbx_seq_one_letter_code
_entity_poly.pdbx_strand_id
1 'polypeptide(L)'
;MAAAKSNSNAPPPTTSPNKSSKAAEEEEAVKELEEDLPWIQEKALDLVEFTDSVTQAIPGPRVGTSSLPWILALPLDYASLTFVIAVVKTVKKFSSPRHKRKKLVNKNAMLCKSIDEMFQNGSEQIKLDALKQLVQKTGFGMEEILRKYIHYTLNENPFNPEMVSNLIQLRKASLFDDSQVAEILNEISRRIVQDKARHCT
;
A
#
# COMPACT_ATOMS: atom_id res chain seq x y z
N MET A 1 61.52 -15.70 3.05
CA MET A 1 60.97 -17.02 3.41
C MET A 1 59.59 -16.76 4.01
N ALA A 2 58.47 -17.25 3.45
CA ALA A 2 58.08 -18.65 3.23
C ALA A 2 57.79 -19.37 4.57
N ALA A 3 56.72 -20.14 4.74
CA ALA A 3 55.84 -20.76 3.74
C ALA A 3 54.35 -20.85 4.16
N ALA A 4 53.49 -21.20 3.20
CA ALA A 4 52.06 -21.50 3.38
C ALA A 4 51.79 -23.01 3.42
N LYS A 5 50.60 -23.42 3.88
CA LYS A 5 49.96 -24.67 3.41
C LYS A 5 48.42 -24.63 3.52
N SER A 6 47.76 -25.18 2.52
CA SER A 6 46.31 -25.37 2.39
C SER A 6 45.89 -26.83 2.59
N ASN A 7 44.60 -27.05 2.88
CA ASN A 7 43.65 -28.04 2.29
C ASN A 7 42.52 -28.30 3.32
N SER A 8 41.22 -28.32 3.03
CA SER A 8 40.38 -28.67 1.87
C SER A 8 39.90 -30.13 1.78
N ASN A 9 38.63 -30.25 1.37
CA ASN A 9 37.84 -31.41 0.93
C ASN A 9 37.00 -32.21 1.95
N ALA A 10 35.92 -32.81 1.42
CA ALA A 10 34.68 -33.16 2.12
C ALA A 10 34.30 -34.68 1.98
N PRO A 11 33.02 -35.13 1.81
CA PRO A 11 32.35 -36.13 2.68
C PRO A 11 32.00 -37.44 1.88
N PRO A 12 30.88 -38.18 2.10
CA PRO A 12 30.16 -38.67 3.29
C PRO A 12 30.37 -40.22 3.44
N PRO A 13 29.41 -41.18 3.28
CA PRO A 13 28.10 -41.43 3.95
C PRO A 13 27.94 -42.82 4.63
N THR A 14 26.87 -43.05 5.41
CA THR A 14 26.14 -44.35 5.59
C THR A 14 24.83 -44.09 6.38
N THR A 15 23.60 -44.31 5.89
CA THR A 15 22.84 -45.54 5.50
C THR A 15 21.98 -46.11 6.64
N SER A 16 20.64 -46.01 6.50
CA SER A 16 19.59 -46.56 7.39
C SER A 16 19.40 -48.08 7.24
N PRO A 17 18.60 -48.75 8.11
CA PRO A 17 17.29 -49.23 7.61
C PRO A 17 16.14 -49.40 8.65
N ASN A 18 14.88 -49.23 8.18
CA ASN A 18 13.60 -49.84 8.66
C ASN A 18 13.19 -49.72 10.15
N LYS A 19 11.91 -49.89 10.56
CA LYS A 19 10.70 -50.42 9.90
C LYS A 19 9.43 -49.68 10.38
N SER A 20 8.33 -49.84 9.66
CA SER A 20 7.00 -49.26 9.87
C SER A 20 6.06 -50.00 10.86
N SER A 21 4.90 -49.37 11.10
CA SER A 21 3.58 -49.91 11.52
C SER A 21 3.35 -50.38 12.97
N LYS A 22 2.36 -49.76 13.63
CA LYS A 22 1.30 -50.46 14.39
C LYS A 22 -0.04 -49.74 14.23
N ALA A 23 -1.03 -50.45 13.70
CA ALA A 23 -2.46 -50.15 13.71
C ALA A 23 -3.20 -51.50 13.69
N ALA A 24 -4.47 -51.51 14.11
CA ALA A 24 -5.36 -52.68 14.26
C ALA A 24 -5.02 -53.66 15.41
N GLU A 25 -5.98 -53.78 16.32
CA GLU A 25 -6.16 -54.86 17.29
C GLU A 25 -7.61 -54.73 17.80
N GLU A 26 -8.55 -55.54 17.28
CA GLU A 26 -9.88 -55.91 17.85
C GLU A 26 -10.77 -56.65 16.81
N GLU A 27 -10.31 -57.84 16.42
CA GLU A 27 -11.06 -59.01 15.90
C GLU A 27 -10.31 -60.22 16.55
N GLU A 28 -10.88 -61.32 17.04
CA GLU A 28 -12.21 -61.94 16.95
C GLU A 28 -12.59 -62.58 18.30
N ALA A 29 -13.89 -62.80 18.53
CA ALA A 29 -14.39 -63.82 19.47
C ALA A 29 -15.61 -64.52 18.87
N VAL A 30 -15.37 -65.48 17.97
CA VAL A 30 -16.41 -66.17 17.19
C VAL A 30 -16.75 -67.54 17.78
N LYS A 31 -17.93 -67.66 18.39
CA LYS A 31 -18.88 -68.81 18.34
C LYS A 31 -19.87 -68.77 19.51
N GLU A 32 -21.11 -68.47 19.21
CA GLU A 32 -22.20 -69.45 19.33
C GLU A 32 -23.37 -68.98 18.46
N LEU A 33 -23.95 -69.91 17.72
CA LEU A 33 -25.03 -69.69 16.77
C LEU A 33 -26.11 -70.69 17.15
N GLU A 34 -27.14 -70.24 17.84
CA GLU A 34 -28.37 -71.00 18.04
C GLU A 34 -29.54 -70.04 17.85
N GLU A 35 -30.53 -70.52 17.09
CA GLU A 35 -31.54 -69.68 16.44
C GLU A 35 -32.71 -69.41 17.38
N ASP A 36 -33.29 -68.20 17.30
CA ASP A 36 -34.75 -68.11 17.47
C ASP A 36 -35.35 -67.06 16.53
N LEU A 37 -36.47 -67.45 15.92
CA LEU A 37 -37.18 -66.81 14.79
C LEU A 37 -38.14 -65.69 15.29
N PRO A 38 -39.09 -65.16 14.49
CA PRO A 38 -38.96 -64.51 13.18
C PRO A 38 -39.68 -63.13 13.18
N TRP A 39 -39.76 -62.43 14.32
CA TRP A 39 -40.84 -61.45 14.60
C TRP A 39 -40.71 -60.05 13.98
N ILE A 40 -39.65 -59.77 13.20
CA ILE A 40 -39.37 -58.41 12.68
C ILE A 40 -39.95 -58.19 11.26
N GLN A 41 -40.35 -59.24 10.54
CA GLN A 41 -40.72 -59.12 9.13
C GLN A 41 -42.19 -58.72 8.88
N GLU A 42 -43.14 -59.14 9.72
CA GLU A 42 -44.55 -58.68 9.62
C GLU A 42 -44.70 -57.20 10.03
N LYS A 43 -43.87 -56.74 10.99
CA LYS A 43 -43.82 -55.34 11.41
C LYS A 43 -43.27 -54.40 10.34
N ALA A 44 -42.49 -54.91 9.38
CA ALA A 44 -41.96 -54.11 8.29
C ALA A 44 -43.01 -53.86 7.19
N LEU A 45 -43.92 -54.80 6.91
CA LEU A 45 -45.01 -54.57 5.94
C LEU A 45 -46.01 -53.52 6.46
N ASP A 46 -46.46 -53.69 7.70
CA ASP A 46 -47.40 -52.78 8.38
C ASP A 46 -46.81 -51.37 8.51
N LEU A 47 -45.50 -51.25 8.81
CA LEU A 47 -44.83 -49.95 8.85
C LEU A 47 -44.65 -49.31 7.47
N VAL A 48 -44.47 -50.08 6.40
CA VAL A 48 -44.43 -49.57 5.01
C VAL A 48 -45.81 -49.06 4.58
N GLU A 49 -46.90 -49.75 4.94
CA GLU A 49 -48.27 -49.30 4.62
C GLU A 49 -48.68 -48.07 5.45
N PHE A 50 -48.31 -48.00 6.73
CA PHE A 50 -48.58 -46.82 7.55
C PHE A 50 -47.68 -45.61 7.28
N THR A 51 -46.45 -45.79 6.77
CA THR A 51 -45.57 -44.64 6.45
C THR A 51 -45.92 -43.92 5.16
N ASP A 52 -46.57 -44.57 4.18
CA ASP A 52 -46.98 -43.89 2.94
C ASP A 52 -48.08 -42.83 3.15
N SER A 53 -48.79 -42.88 4.30
CA SER A 53 -49.74 -41.84 4.72
C SER A 53 -49.11 -40.68 5.52
N VAL A 54 -47.84 -40.78 5.95
CA VAL A 54 -47.14 -39.79 6.79
C VAL A 54 -45.87 -39.22 6.12
N THR A 55 -45.47 -39.73 4.95
CA THR A 55 -44.40 -39.13 4.12
C THR A 55 -44.82 -37.80 3.48
N GLN A 56 -46.11 -37.50 3.34
CA GLN A 56 -46.60 -36.23 2.79
C GLN A 56 -46.37 -35.00 3.70
N ALA A 57 -45.85 -35.20 4.92
CA ALA A 57 -45.64 -34.14 5.91
C ALA A 57 -44.21 -34.06 6.48
N ILE A 58 -43.24 -34.84 5.96
CA ILE A 58 -41.82 -34.56 6.24
C ILE A 58 -41.40 -33.41 5.32
N PRO A 59 -41.14 -32.19 5.84
CA PRO A 59 -40.72 -31.10 4.99
C PRO A 59 -39.26 -31.35 4.64
N GLY A 60 -39.02 -31.92 3.46
CA GLY A 60 -37.67 -32.12 2.91
C GLY A 60 -36.86 -30.82 3.07
N PRO A 61 -35.56 -30.89 3.43
CA PRO A 61 -34.83 -29.83 4.13
C PRO A 61 -35.19 -28.43 3.62
N ARG A 62 -36.06 -27.74 4.35
CA ARG A 62 -36.52 -26.39 3.99
C ARG A 62 -35.38 -25.41 4.25
N VAL A 63 -34.43 -25.38 3.31
CA VAL A 63 -33.59 -24.22 3.07
C VAL A 63 -34.55 -23.06 2.90
N GLY A 64 -34.57 -22.16 3.90
CA GLY A 64 -35.49 -21.02 3.88
C GLY A 64 -35.29 -20.26 2.58
N THR A 65 -36.38 -19.91 1.90
CA THR A 65 -36.35 -19.17 0.64
C THR A 65 -35.96 -17.70 0.87
N SER A 66 -34.79 -17.46 1.46
CA SER A 66 -34.13 -16.17 1.39
C SER A 66 -33.76 -15.90 -0.07
N SER A 67 -34.11 -14.73 -0.57
CA SER A 67 -33.92 -14.35 -1.99
C SER A 67 -32.44 -14.31 -2.45
N LEU A 68 -31.49 -14.60 -1.56
CA LEU A 68 -30.07 -14.69 -1.81
C LEU A 68 -29.56 -16.02 -1.21
N PRO A 69 -28.83 -16.86 -1.97
CA PRO A 69 -28.26 -18.10 -1.44
C PRO A 69 -27.09 -17.78 -0.49
N TRP A 70 -26.98 -18.50 0.62
CA TRP A 70 -25.87 -18.34 1.59
C TRP A 70 -24.47 -18.51 0.96
N ILE A 71 -24.38 -19.28 -0.12
CA ILE A 71 -23.17 -19.47 -0.95
C ILE A 71 -22.68 -18.13 -1.55
N LEU A 72 -23.58 -17.17 -1.79
CA LEU A 72 -23.26 -15.84 -2.29
C LEU A 72 -23.04 -14.82 -1.16
N ALA A 73 -23.72 -14.99 -0.02
CA ALA A 73 -23.55 -14.14 1.17
C ALA A 73 -22.11 -14.19 1.70
N LEU A 74 -21.54 -15.40 1.90
CA LEU A 74 -20.18 -15.57 2.43
C LEU A 74 -19.08 -14.84 1.60
N PRO A 75 -19.05 -14.94 0.25
CA PRO A 75 -18.18 -14.12 -0.59
C PRO A 75 -18.45 -12.62 -0.51
N LEU A 76 -19.72 -12.18 -0.43
CA LEU A 76 -20.04 -10.75 -0.29
C LEU A 76 -19.58 -10.19 1.05
N ASP A 77 -19.80 -10.93 2.14
CA ASP A 77 -19.37 -10.53 3.48
C ASP A 77 -17.84 -10.45 3.55
N TYR A 78 -17.13 -11.43 2.99
CA TYR A 78 -15.67 -11.41 2.87
C TYR A 78 -15.16 -10.24 1.99
N ALA A 79 -15.84 -9.94 0.87
CA ALA A 79 -15.55 -8.78 0.04
C ALA A 79 -15.77 -7.46 0.80
N SER A 80 -16.82 -7.36 1.62
CA SER A 80 -17.09 -6.18 2.44
C SER A 80 -16.00 -5.96 3.51
N LEU A 81 -15.61 -7.03 4.21
CA LEU A 81 -14.58 -6.99 5.25
C LEU A 81 -13.20 -6.63 4.67
N THR A 82 -12.82 -7.27 3.56
CA THR A 82 -11.55 -6.96 2.88
C THR A 82 -11.53 -5.55 2.29
N PHE A 83 -12.66 -5.04 1.78
CA PHE A 83 -12.81 -3.65 1.35
C PHE A 83 -12.59 -2.66 2.50
N VAL A 84 -13.23 -2.85 3.66
CA VAL A 84 -13.03 -2.00 4.84
C VAL A 84 -11.55 -2.01 5.28
N ILE A 85 -10.92 -3.18 5.35
CA ILE A 85 -9.49 -3.31 5.67
C ILE A 85 -8.62 -2.56 4.64
N ALA A 86 -8.94 -2.66 3.36
CA ALA A 86 -8.22 -1.95 2.30
C ALA A 86 -8.36 -0.42 2.43
N VAL A 87 -9.56 0.10 2.71
CA VAL A 87 -9.81 1.53 2.95
C VAL A 87 -9.01 2.02 4.16
N VAL A 88 -9.05 1.32 5.30
CA VAL A 88 -8.29 1.70 6.51
C VAL A 88 -6.78 1.70 6.27
N LYS A 89 -6.24 0.66 5.61
CA LYS A 89 -4.81 0.61 5.21
C LYS A 89 -4.45 1.75 4.27
N THR A 90 -5.35 2.12 3.36
CA THR A 90 -5.18 3.20 2.39
C THR A 90 -5.17 4.57 3.07
N VAL A 91 -6.14 4.87 3.95
CA VAL A 91 -6.15 6.12 4.74
C VAL A 91 -4.90 6.23 5.63
N LYS A 92 -4.48 5.14 6.29
CA LYS A 92 -3.22 5.09 7.06
C LYS A 92 -1.99 5.33 6.18
N LYS A 93 -2.01 4.89 4.91
CA LYS A 93 -0.95 5.15 3.93
C LYS A 93 -0.93 6.62 3.47
N PHE A 94 -2.08 7.23 3.23
CA PHE A 94 -2.20 8.66 2.87
C PHE A 94 -1.79 9.59 4.02
N SER A 95 -2.09 9.25 5.27
CA SER A 95 -1.66 10.01 6.45
C SER A 95 -0.18 9.78 6.83
N SER A 96 0.50 8.81 6.20
CA SER A 96 1.89 8.45 6.51
C SER A 96 2.87 9.62 6.34
N PRO A 97 3.87 9.80 7.22
CA PRO A 97 4.91 10.82 7.07
C PRO A 97 5.64 10.76 5.71
N ARG A 98 5.82 9.56 5.14
CA ARG A 98 6.41 9.39 3.81
C ARG A 98 5.52 9.98 2.70
N HIS A 99 4.20 9.85 2.81
CA HIS A 99 3.25 10.44 1.85
C HIS A 99 3.21 11.97 2.02
N LYS A 100 3.17 12.48 3.26
CA LYS A 100 3.27 13.93 3.54
C LYS A 100 4.53 14.56 2.92
N ARG A 101 5.70 13.93 3.08
CA ARG A 101 6.96 14.38 2.44
C ARG A 101 6.86 14.36 0.91
N LYS A 102 6.37 13.27 0.29
CA LYS A 102 6.17 13.20 -1.17
C LYS A 102 5.22 14.28 -1.69
N LYS A 103 4.11 14.56 -0.97
CA LYS A 103 3.16 15.62 -1.33
C LYS A 103 3.81 17.01 -1.31
N LEU A 104 4.66 17.31 -0.32
CA LEU A 104 5.40 18.57 -0.24
C LEU A 104 6.44 18.71 -1.36
N VAL A 105 7.20 17.65 -1.65
CA VAL A 105 8.17 17.64 -2.76
C VAL A 105 7.45 17.83 -4.11
N ASN A 106 6.31 17.16 -4.32
CA ASN A 106 5.52 17.34 -5.55
C ASN A 106 4.96 18.76 -5.69
N LYS A 107 4.52 19.39 -4.59
CA LYS A 107 4.13 20.81 -4.59
C LYS A 107 5.30 21.75 -4.95
N ASN A 108 6.49 21.51 -4.40
CA ASN A 108 7.68 22.30 -4.73
C ASN A 108 8.07 22.12 -6.21
N ALA A 109 8.04 20.89 -6.74
CA ALA A 109 8.36 20.62 -8.14
C ALA A 109 7.32 21.22 -9.11
N MET A 110 6.03 21.18 -8.74
CA MET A 110 4.96 21.86 -9.49
C MET A 110 5.18 23.37 -9.53
N LEU A 111 5.57 23.97 -8.39
CA LEU A 111 5.88 25.40 -8.28
C LEU A 111 6.99 25.80 -9.23
N CYS A 112 8.14 25.13 -9.20
CA CYS A 112 9.27 25.48 -10.08
C CYS A 112 8.87 25.36 -11.55
N LYS A 113 8.25 24.23 -11.95
CA LYS A 113 7.76 24.03 -13.32
C LYS A 113 6.77 25.10 -13.78
N SER A 114 5.82 25.50 -12.93
CA SER A 114 4.85 26.55 -13.29
C SER A 114 5.49 27.93 -13.46
N ILE A 115 6.55 28.22 -12.70
CA ILE A 115 7.30 29.47 -12.84
C ILE A 115 8.17 29.42 -14.11
N ASP A 116 8.81 28.29 -14.40
CA ASP A 116 9.60 28.09 -15.63
C ASP A 116 8.72 28.15 -16.89
N GLU A 117 7.50 27.61 -16.83
CA GLU A 117 6.47 27.73 -17.87
C GLU A 117 6.03 29.20 -18.06
N MET A 118 5.85 29.96 -16.97
CA MET A 118 5.58 31.41 -17.06
C MET A 118 6.74 32.19 -17.70
N PHE A 119 8.00 31.80 -17.48
CA PHE A 119 9.15 32.40 -18.16
C PHE A 119 9.18 32.04 -19.66
N GLN A 120 8.93 30.77 -20.01
CA GLN A 120 8.91 30.31 -21.40
C GLN A 120 7.79 30.96 -22.22
N ASN A 121 6.62 31.20 -21.60
CA ASN A 121 5.46 31.78 -22.27
C ASN A 121 5.49 33.32 -22.36
N GLY A 122 6.59 33.95 -21.95
CA GLY A 122 6.86 35.39 -22.12
C GLY A 122 6.58 36.26 -20.89
N SER A 123 7.34 37.35 -20.78
CA SER A 123 7.35 38.28 -19.63
C SER A 123 5.99 38.91 -19.29
N GLU A 124 5.07 38.99 -20.24
CA GLU A 124 3.68 39.42 -20.06
C GLU A 124 2.87 38.54 -19.08
N GLN A 125 3.23 37.27 -18.90
CA GLN A 125 2.53 36.35 -17.99
C GLN A 125 3.05 36.41 -16.55
N ILE A 126 4.23 37.01 -16.34
CA ILE A 126 4.86 37.20 -15.02
C ILE A 126 4.24 38.42 -14.34
N LYS A 127 2.91 38.43 -14.25
CA LYS A 127 2.12 39.43 -13.53
C LYS A 127 1.83 38.93 -12.11
N LEU A 128 1.65 39.87 -11.20
CA LEU A 128 1.33 39.61 -9.80
C LEU A 128 0.08 38.72 -9.61
N ASP A 129 -0.86 38.75 -10.56
CA ASP A 129 -2.02 37.85 -10.56
C ASP A 129 -1.65 36.38 -10.76
N ALA A 130 -0.80 36.05 -11.75
CA ALA A 130 -0.36 34.67 -11.98
C ALA A 130 0.40 34.11 -10.76
N LEU A 131 1.20 34.93 -10.09
CA LEU A 131 1.85 34.58 -8.82
C LEU A 131 0.82 34.38 -7.68
N LYS A 132 -0.24 35.20 -7.60
CA LYS A 132 -1.36 34.98 -6.65
C LYS A 132 -2.12 33.68 -6.94
N GLN A 133 -2.36 33.35 -8.19
CA GLN A 133 -2.94 32.06 -8.56
C GLN A 133 -2.03 30.89 -8.14
N LEU A 134 -0.70 31.05 -8.22
CA LEU A 134 0.26 30.06 -7.76
C LEU A 134 0.28 29.91 -6.22
N VAL A 135 0.17 31.03 -5.48
CA VAL A 135 -0.06 31.03 -4.02
C VAL A 135 -1.32 30.21 -3.68
N GLN A 136 -2.44 30.46 -4.36
CA GLN A 136 -3.69 29.72 -4.13
C GLN A 136 -3.58 28.22 -4.47
N LYS A 137 -2.95 27.86 -5.60
CA LYS A 137 -2.76 26.47 -6.04
C LYS A 137 -1.83 25.67 -5.10
N THR A 138 -0.76 26.30 -4.61
CA THR A 138 0.27 25.61 -3.80
C THR A 138 0.00 25.70 -2.30
N GLY A 139 -0.63 26.77 -1.83
CA GLY A 139 -0.78 27.10 -0.41
C GLY A 139 0.52 27.56 0.27
N PHE A 140 1.49 28.06 -0.49
CA PHE A 140 2.72 28.68 0.04
C PHE A 140 2.61 30.21 0.02
N GLY A 141 3.27 30.88 0.96
CA GLY A 141 3.38 32.34 0.95
C GLY A 141 4.20 32.85 -0.24
N MET A 142 3.97 34.10 -0.68
CA MET A 142 4.72 34.69 -1.80
C MET A 142 6.24 34.68 -1.56
N GLU A 143 6.65 34.96 -0.31
CA GLU A 143 8.05 34.92 0.13
C GLU A 143 8.61 33.48 0.07
N GLU A 144 7.84 32.50 0.55
CA GLU A 144 8.21 31.08 0.46
C GLU A 144 8.36 30.62 -0.99
N ILE A 145 7.53 31.12 -1.91
CA ILE A 145 7.61 30.81 -3.34
C ILE A 145 8.93 31.34 -3.92
N LEU A 146 9.22 32.63 -3.72
CA LEU A 146 10.47 33.26 -4.18
C LEU A 146 11.68 32.49 -3.62
N ARG A 147 11.64 32.20 -2.33
CA ARG A 147 12.69 31.50 -1.59
C ARG A 147 12.92 30.08 -2.09
N LYS A 148 11.85 29.31 -2.31
CA LYS A 148 11.92 27.94 -2.87
C LYS A 148 12.48 27.96 -4.27
N TYR A 149 12.01 28.89 -5.12
CA TYR A 149 12.44 29.01 -6.49
C TYR A 149 13.92 29.38 -6.59
N ILE A 150 14.38 30.42 -5.88
CA ILE A 150 15.80 30.81 -5.87
C ILE A 150 16.69 29.66 -5.36
N HIS A 151 16.32 28.98 -4.25
CA HIS A 151 17.12 27.87 -3.73
C HIS A 151 17.21 26.69 -4.71
N TYR A 152 16.10 26.34 -5.37
CA TYR A 152 16.06 25.31 -6.42
C TYR A 152 16.93 25.70 -7.61
N THR A 153 16.70 26.89 -8.15
CA THR A 153 17.36 27.43 -9.34
C THR A 153 18.86 27.59 -9.13
N LEU A 154 19.33 28.07 -7.98
CA LEU A 154 20.77 28.17 -7.67
C LEU A 154 21.46 26.82 -7.39
N ASN A 155 20.70 25.77 -7.09
CA ASN A 155 21.24 24.44 -6.78
C ASN A 155 21.23 23.48 -7.99
N GLU A 156 20.22 23.57 -8.85
CA GLU A 156 20.05 22.66 -10.00
C GLU A 156 20.49 23.27 -11.34
N ASN A 157 20.46 24.60 -11.51
CA ASN A 157 20.84 25.25 -12.78
C ASN A 157 22.25 25.86 -12.71
N PRO A 158 23.02 25.85 -13.82
CA PRO A 158 24.27 26.59 -13.93
C PRO A 158 24.02 28.11 -13.88
N PHE A 159 24.96 28.86 -13.31
CA PHE A 159 24.81 30.30 -13.08
C PHE A 159 24.94 31.10 -14.39
N ASN A 160 23.81 31.29 -15.08
CA ASN A 160 23.71 31.93 -16.39
C ASN A 160 23.08 33.34 -16.31
N PRO A 161 23.37 34.26 -17.26
CA PRO A 161 22.74 35.58 -17.29
C PRO A 161 21.22 35.53 -17.47
N GLU A 162 20.71 34.58 -18.27
CA GLU A 162 19.27 34.33 -18.43
C GLU A 162 18.59 33.99 -17.09
N MET A 163 19.23 33.18 -16.25
CA MET A 163 18.72 32.81 -14.93
C MET A 163 18.63 34.04 -14.02
N VAL A 164 19.61 34.94 -14.08
CA VAL A 164 19.59 36.21 -13.33
C VAL A 164 18.50 37.15 -13.86
N SER A 165 18.30 37.23 -15.18
CA SER A 165 17.18 37.96 -15.81
C SER A 165 15.82 37.46 -15.29
N ASN A 166 15.62 36.15 -15.27
CA ASN A 166 14.40 35.52 -14.74
C ASN A 166 14.17 35.87 -13.26
N LEU A 167 15.21 35.81 -12.42
CA LEU A 167 15.10 36.21 -11.01
C LEU A 167 14.77 37.71 -10.84
N ILE A 168 15.34 38.59 -11.66
CA ILE A 168 15.01 40.03 -11.65
C ILE A 168 13.56 40.28 -12.09
N GLN A 169 13.07 39.56 -13.10
CA GLN A 169 11.68 39.62 -13.54
C GLN A 169 10.72 39.14 -12.43
N LEU A 170 11.04 38.02 -11.78
CA LEU A 170 10.27 37.50 -10.65
C LEU A 170 10.21 38.48 -9.47
N ARG A 171 11.33 39.14 -9.15
CA ARG A 171 11.41 40.20 -8.12
C ARG A 171 10.52 41.39 -8.48
N LYS A 172 10.53 41.84 -9.75
CA LYS A 172 9.67 42.94 -10.23
C LYS A 172 8.19 42.56 -10.15
N ALA A 173 7.84 41.32 -10.50
CA ALA A 173 6.46 40.83 -10.50
C ALA A 173 5.86 40.60 -9.10
N SER A 174 6.72 40.24 -8.14
CA SER A 174 6.32 39.98 -6.74
C SER A 174 6.28 41.24 -5.87
N LEU A 175 6.79 42.38 -6.36
CA LEU A 175 6.85 43.67 -5.65
C LEU A 175 7.60 43.61 -4.30
N PHE A 176 8.64 42.78 -4.18
CA PHE A 176 9.49 42.77 -2.99
C PHE A 176 10.50 43.92 -2.95
N ASP A 177 10.62 44.54 -1.78
CA ASP A 177 11.65 45.53 -1.47
C ASP A 177 13.06 44.91 -1.48
N ASP A 178 14.08 45.72 -1.77
CA ASP A 178 15.46 45.26 -1.83
C ASP A 178 15.97 44.71 -0.48
N SER A 179 15.44 45.21 0.65
CA SER A 179 15.71 44.69 1.99
C SER A 179 15.19 43.25 2.16
N GLN A 180 13.91 43.01 1.82
CA GLN A 180 13.28 41.69 1.90
C GLN A 180 14.00 40.68 0.99
N VAL A 181 14.37 41.10 -0.23
CA VAL A 181 15.15 40.27 -1.16
C VAL A 181 16.54 39.94 -0.58
N ALA A 182 17.22 40.90 0.04
CA ALA A 182 18.52 40.67 0.68
C ALA A 182 18.43 39.67 1.86
N GLU A 183 17.37 39.75 2.67
CA GLU A 183 17.11 38.80 3.76
C GLU A 183 16.89 37.39 3.23
N ILE A 184 16.03 37.22 2.22
CA ILE A 184 15.76 35.92 1.58
C ILE A 184 17.05 35.33 0.98
N LEU A 185 17.85 36.13 0.27
CA LEU A 185 19.12 35.69 -0.32
C LEU A 185 20.15 35.27 0.74
N ASN A 186 20.25 35.99 1.86
CA ASN A 186 21.12 35.65 2.99
C ASN A 186 20.66 34.35 3.67
N GLU A 187 19.35 34.12 3.79
CA GLU A 187 18.85 32.85 4.33
C GLU A 187 19.13 31.66 3.40
N ILE A 188 19.00 31.85 2.08
CA ILE A 188 19.30 30.82 1.09
C ILE A 188 20.79 30.49 1.05
N SER A 189 21.66 31.50 1.05
CA SER A 189 23.12 31.27 1.04
C SER A 189 23.57 30.50 2.29
N ARG A 190 23.05 30.84 3.48
CA ARG A 190 23.25 30.08 4.71
C ARG A 190 22.80 28.63 4.57
N ARG A 191 21.63 28.37 3.97
CA ARG A 191 21.16 26.99 3.77
C ARG A 191 22.01 26.20 2.79
N ILE A 192 22.39 26.78 1.64
CA ILE A 192 23.27 26.11 0.66
C ILE A 192 24.61 25.76 1.30
N VAL A 193 25.20 26.67 2.09
CA VAL A 193 26.45 26.41 2.83
C VAL A 193 26.27 25.30 3.87
N GLN A 194 25.18 25.31 4.66
CA GLN A 194 24.88 24.26 5.65
C GLN A 194 24.59 22.90 5.01
N ASP A 195 23.88 22.87 3.89
CA ASP A 195 23.59 21.65 3.14
C ASP A 195 24.88 21.08 2.56
N LYS A 196 25.73 21.92 1.96
CA LYS A 196 27.03 21.47 1.42
C LYS A 196 27.97 20.98 2.52
N ALA A 197 28.06 21.69 3.66
CA ALA A 197 28.88 21.27 4.79
C ALA A 197 28.49 19.88 5.31
N ARG A 198 27.18 19.60 5.42
CA ARG A 198 26.64 18.28 5.85
C ARG A 198 26.87 17.14 4.85
N HIS A 199 27.22 17.43 3.59
CA HIS A 199 27.55 16.42 2.58
C HIS A 199 29.07 16.14 2.50
N CYS A 200 29.90 16.93 3.20
CA CYS A 200 31.36 16.78 3.22
C CYS A 200 31.90 16.19 4.53
N THR A 201 31.02 15.88 5.49
CA THR A 201 31.29 15.25 6.79
C THR A 201 30.66 13.86 6.86
#